data_AF-A0A972S5E3-F1
#
_entry.id   AF-A0A972S5E3-F1
#
_cell.length_a   1.000
_cell.length_b   1.000
_cell.length_c   1.000
_cell.angle_alpha   90.00
_cell.angle_beta   90.00
_cell.angle_gamma   90.00
#
_symmetry.space_group_name_H-M   'P 1'
#
loop_
_entity.id
_entity.type
_entity.pdbx_description
1 polymer ?
#
loop_
_entity_poly.entity_id
_entity_poly.type
_entity_poly.pdbx_seq_one_letter_code
_entity_poly.pdbx_strand_id
1 'polypeptide(L)' 'MRDVAMIQQHLDEYIEKMKKKEIEPVEFYKGIMKVLAEMDVTNEDLQGVTPQLLGFINGLIRNMKNKG' A
#
# COMPACT_ATOMS: atom_id res chain seq x y z
N MET A 1 -2.20 12.24 -18.88
CA MET A 1 -1.58 11.04 -18.25
C MET A 1 -0.44 11.55 -17.38
N ARG A 2 -0.65 11.73 -16.07
CA ARG A 2 0.50 11.83 -15.15
C ARG A 2 1.21 10.48 -15.24
N ASP A 3 2.54 10.50 -15.33
CA ASP A 3 3.34 9.38 -15.79
C ASP A 3 3.15 8.13 -14.92
N VAL A 4 2.36 7.19 -15.43
CA VAL A 4 2.23 5.82 -14.89
C VAL A 4 3.62 5.20 -14.70
N ALA A 5 4.58 5.54 -15.56
CA ALA A 5 5.97 5.15 -15.43
C ALA A 5 6.65 5.67 -14.16
N MET A 6 6.36 6.90 -13.74
CA MET A 6 6.90 7.47 -12.50
C MET A 6 6.28 6.83 -11.26
N ILE A 7 4.97 6.57 -11.31
CA ILE A 7 4.25 5.81 -10.28
C ILE A 7 4.84 4.40 -10.12
N GLN A 8 5.08 3.72 -11.25
CA GLN A 8 5.70 2.40 -11.26
C GLN A 8 7.11 2.44 -10.68
N GLN A 9 7.94 3.41 -11.06
CA GLN A 9 9.28 3.58 -10.48
C GLN A 9 9.25 3.77 -8.96
N HIS A 10 8.32 4.57 -8.44
CA HIS A 10 8.19 4.75 -6.99
C HIS A 10 7.79 3.45 -6.28
N LEU A 11 6.89 2.65 -6.85
CA LEU A 11 6.53 1.34 -6.28
C LEU A 11 7.74 0.39 -6.27
N ASP A 12 8.47 0.32 -7.38
CA ASP A 12 9.67 -0.52 -7.51
C ASP A 12 10.74 -0.12 -6.50
N GLU A 13 10.96 1.19 -6.28
CA GLU A 13 11.87 1.67 -5.26
C GLU A 13 11.49 1.23 -3.84
N TYR A 14 10.20 1.32 -3.47
CA TYR A 14 9.74 0.86 -2.16
C TYR A 14 9.93 -0.66 -2.00
N ILE A 15 9.66 -1.44 -3.06
CA ILE A 15 9.85 -2.89 -3.06
C ILE A 15 11.33 -3.23 -2.86
N GLU A 16 12.23 -2.59 -3.59
CA GLU A 16 13.66 -2.85 -3.49
C GLU A 16 14.23 -2.42 -2.13
N LYS A 17 13.84 -1.26 -1.60
CA LYS A 17 14.22 -0.82 -0.25
C LYS A 17 13.75 -1.81 0.82
N MET A 18 12.53 -2.34 0.69
CA MET A 18 11.99 -3.35 1.61
C MET A 18 12.77 -4.68 1.52
N LYS A 19 13.07 -5.16 0.30
CA LYS A 19 13.89 -6.38 0.10
C LYS A 19 15.29 -6.25 0.69
N LYS A 20 15.90 -5.08 0.54
CA LYS A 20 17.23 -4.76 1.09
C LYS A 20 17.21 -4.45 2.58
N LYS A 21 16.02 -4.37 3.20
CA LYS A 21 15.82 -3.98 4.62
C LYS A 21 16.38 -2.60 4.93
N GLU A 22 16.32 -1.69 3.95
CA GLU A 22 16.74 -0.29 4.10
C GLU A 22 15.65 0.58 4.76
N ILE A 23 14.40 0.08 4.77
CA ILE A 23 13.24 0.72 5.39
C ILE A 23 12.49 -0.28 6.28
N GLU A 24 11.79 0.24 7.28
CA GLU A 24 10.93 -0.58 8.13
C GLU A 24 9.62 -0.96 7.41
N PRO A 25 8.96 -2.08 7.76
CA PRO A 25 7.68 -2.47 7.16
C PRO A 25 6.64 -1.35 7.21
N VAL A 26 6.61 -0.55 8.28
CA VAL A 26 5.68 0.57 8.42
C VAL A 26 5.93 1.67 7.37
N GLU A 27 7.17 1.91 7.00
CA GLU A 27 7.54 2.89 5.98
C GLU A 27 7.18 2.38 4.59
N PHE A 28 7.40 1.09 4.34
CA PHE A 28 6.97 0.43 3.10
C PHE A 28 5.45 0.59 2.89
N TYR A 29 4.63 0.18 3.88
CA TYR A 29 3.17 0.29 3.74
C TYR A 29 2.69 1.73 3.57
N LYS A 30 3.29 2.70 4.28
CA LYS A 30 2.97 4.13 4.10
C LYS A 30 3.31 4.63 2.69
N GLY A 31 4.46 4.20 2.15
CA GLY A 31 4.89 4.52 0.79
C GLY A 31 3.93 4.02 -0.27
N ILE A 32 3.61 2.72 -0.23
CA ILE A 32 2.67 2.10 -1.17
C ILE A 32 1.29 2.79 -1.11
N MET A 33 0.76 3.05 0.08
CA MET A 33 -0.55 3.70 0.23
C MET A 33 -0.56 5.14 -0.34
N LYS A 34 0.55 5.88 -0.21
CA LYS A 34 0.68 7.21 -0.81
C LYS A 34 0.65 7.14 -2.33
N VAL A 35 1.38 6.19 -2.92
CA VAL A 35 1.38 6.00 -4.38
C VAL A 35 0.00 5.59 -4.89
N LEU A 36 -0.66 4.66 -4.21
CA LEU A 36 -2.03 4.23 -4.55
C LEU A 36 -3.04 5.39 -4.47
N ALA A 37 -2.87 6.33 -3.54
CA ALA A 37 -3.74 7.51 -3.44
C ALA A 37 -3.57 8.50 -4.62
N GLU A 38 -2.46 8.42 -5.35
CA GLU A 38 -2.18 9.23 -6.54
C GLU A 38 -2.55 8.52 -7.85
N MET A 39 -2.89 7.22 -7.79
CA MET A 39 -3.30 6.41 -8.93
C MET A 39 -4.81 6.53 -9.17
N ASP A 40 -5.19 6.58 -10.44
CA ASP A 40 -6.59 6.37 -10.84
C ASP A 40 -6.84 4.86 -10.90
N VAL A 41 -7.44 4.31 -9.84
CA VAL A 41 -7.63 2.87 -9.65
C VAL A 41 -9.06 2.50 -10.05
N THR A 42 -9.20 1.50 -10.93
CA THR A 42 -10.52 1.02 -11.36
C THR A 42 -11.03 -0.12 -10.48
N ASN A 43 -12.33 -0.43 -10.56
CA ASN A 43 -12.91 -1.58 -9.87
C ASN A 43 -12.32 -2.92 -10.35
N GLU A 44 -11.85 -2.99 -11.60
CA GLU A 44 -11.22 -4.18 -12.16
C GLU A 44 -9.86 -4.43 -11.50
N ASP A 45 -9.07 -3.37 -11.28
CA ASP A 45 -7.76 -3.45 -10.59
C ASP A 45 -7.91 -3.91 -9.12
N LEU A 46 -9.04 -3.61 -8.49
CA LEU A 46 -9.33 -3.94 -7.09
C LEU A 46 -9.96 -5.31 -6.90
N GLN A 47 -10.29 -6.02 -7.99
CA GLN A 47 -10.90 -7.34 -7.94
C GLN A 47 -9.92 -8.33 -7.28
N GLY A 48 -10.35 -8.99 -6.20
CA GLY A 48 -9.51 -9.91 -5.42
C GLY A 48 -8.58 -9.25 -4.38
N VAL A 49 -8.18 -7.99 -4.59
CA VAL A 49 -7.42 -7.20 -3.60
C VAL A 49 -8.33 -6.69 -2.48
N THR A 50 -9.55 -6.26 -2.85
CA THR A 50 -10.53 -5.66 -1.91
C THR A 50 -10.79 -6.53 -0.67
N PRO A 51 -11.05 -7.86 -0.78
CA PRO A 51 -11.27 -8.70 0.40
C PRO A 51 -10.07 -8.74 1.36
N GLN A 52 -8.84 -8.77 0.83
CA GLN A 52 -7.62 -8.80 1.63
C GLN A 52 -7.41 -7.47 2.36
N LEU A 53 -7.63 -6.36 1.66
CA LEU A 53 -7.53 -5.02 2.24
C LEU A 53 -8.56 -4.82 3.37
N LEU A 54 -9.81 -5.26 3.18
CA LEU A 54 -10.83 -5.21 4.23
C LEU A 54 -10.43 -6.03 5.47
N GLY A 55 -9.85 -7.22 5.26
CA GLY A 55 -9.33 -8.04 6.35
C GLY A 55 -8.23 -7.32 7.15
N PHE A 56 -7.28 -6.69 6.44
CA PHE A 56 -6.22 -5.89 7.06
C PHE A 56 -6.78 -4.72 7.89
N ILE A 57 -7.69 -3.93 7.30
CA ILE A 57 -8.31 -2.77 7.97
C ILE A 57 -9.09 -3.19 9.21
N ASN A 58 -9.86 -4.28 9.15
CA ASN A 58 -10.55 -4.84 10.32
C ASN A 58 -9.57 -5.22 11.44
N GLY A 59 -8.41 -5.79 11.09
CA GLY A 59 -7.33 -6.07 12.05
C GLY A 59 -6.81 -4.81 12.75
N LEU A 60 -6.61 -3.71 12.00
CA LEU A 60 -6.18 -2.43 12.56
C LEU A 60 -7.22 -1.85 13.52
N ILE A 61 -8.50 -1.83 13.12
CA ILE A 61 -9.60 -1.35 13.97
C ILE A 61 -9.65 -2.14 15.29
N ARG A 62 -9.51 -3.47 15.22
CA ARG A 62 -9.48 -4.32 16.43
C ARG A 62 -8.30 -3.97 17.33
N ASN A 63 -7.12 -3.76 16.76
CA ASN A 63 -5.93 -3.40 17.53
C ASN A 63 -6.07 -2.03 18.21
N MET A 64 -6.73 -1.06 17.56
CA MET A 64 -7.03 0.24 18.17
C MET A 64 -7.99 0.10 19.36
N LYS A 65 -9.04 -0.70 19.22
CA LYS A 65 -10.00 -0.97 20.31
C LYS A 65 -9.36 -1.66 21.52
N ASN A 66 -8.35 -2.51 21.28
CA ASN A 66 -7.67 -3.26 22.35
C ASN A 66 -6.51 -2.47 23.00
N LYS A 67 -6.11 -1.33 22.42
CA LYS A 67 -5.07 -0.44 22.96
C LYS A 67 -5.65 0.83 23.58
N GLY A 68 -6.98 1.00 23.55
CA GLY A 68 -7.72 2.09 24.17
C GLY A 68 -8.29 1.70 25.52
#